data_AF-A0AAN7Z8N4-F1
#
_entry.id   AF-A0AAN7Z8N4-F1
#
_cell.length_a   1.000
_cell.length_b   1.000
_cell.length_c   1.000
_cell.angle_alpha   90.00
_cell.angle_beta   90.00
_cell.angle_gamma   90.00
#
_symmetry.space_group_name_H-M   'P 1'
#
loop_
_entity.id
_entity.type
_entity.pdbx_description
1 polymer ?
#
loop_
_entity_poly.entity_id
_entity_poly.type
_entity_poly.pdbx_seq_one_letter_code
_entity_poly.pdbx_strand_id
1 'polypeptide(L)'
;MRCNTTELQRWMPTQSWKMRECQRINWTLGGIAYISRRPAGVVRFLAPKPNQHPTFARFEVPLNFNKFDLRDYLLHAYRTPVLSVRSHLRQQRPRKYKYNTRIFRPPPIKEMTVQLAQPFEWPSLPDDVSPWKPDNMAKAKKAQLMNKKMEKDMEKKSLLPLRDQTTRTLEWKNMRQEAKRLLEEGGWSNKRDLDVRFTEKEGLKKK
;
A
#
# COMPACT_ATOMS: atom_id res chain seq x y z
N MET A 1 29.96 -69.65 -27.43
CA MET A 1 29.46 -68.27 -27.63
C MET A 1 28.75 -67.81 -26.37
N ARG A 2 29.33 -66.86 -25.63
CA ARG A 2 28.70 -65.61 -25.14
C ARG A 2 29.64 -64.96 -24.13
N CYS A 3 29.91 -63.68 -24.39
CA CYS A 3 30.85 -62.83 -23.70
C CYS A 3 30.32 -62.35 -22.34
N ASN A 4 31.24 -62.21 -21.38
CA ASN A 4 31.13 -61.34 -20.23
C ASN A 4 31.27 -59.87 -20.66
N THR A 5 30.64 -58.95 -19.94
CA THR A 5 31.20 -57.70 -19.34
C THR A 5 30.05 -56.87 -18.76
N THR A 6 29.96 -56.70 -17.44
CA THR A 6 30.44 -55.56 -16.62
C THR A 6 29.62 -54.27 -16.74
N GLU A 7 29.23 -53.76 -15.56
CA GLU A 7 29.17 -52.35 -15.18
C GLU A 7 28.45 -51.36 -16.09
N LEU A 8 27.29 -50.87 -15.62
CA LEU A 8 26.88 -49.46 -15.69
C LEU A 8 25.64 -49.23 -14.79
N GLN A 9 25.74 -49.57 -13.50
CA GLN A 9 24.77 -49.06 -12.51
C GLN A 9 25.24 -47.71 -11.98
N ARG A 10 25.11 -46.72 -12.86
CA ARG A 10 25.22 -45.31 -12.53
C ARG A 10 23.95 -44.90 -11.78
N TRP A 11 24.16 -44.37 -10.59
CA TRP A 11 23.17 -43.70 -9.76
C TRP A 11 22.23 -42.81 -10.58
N MET A 12 21.00 -43.28 -10.81
CA MET A 12 19.78 -42.48 -10.91
C MET A 12 18.61 -43.39 -10.56
N PRO A 13 17.85 -43.13 -9.47
CA PRO A 13 16.53 -43.72 -9.37
C PRO A 13 15.69 -43.13 -10.51
N THR A 14 15.40 -44.00 -11.47
CA THR A 14 14.34 -43.87 -12.45
C THR A 14 13.00 -43.66 -11.74
N GLN A 15 12.70 -42.44 -11.33
CA GLN A 15 11.32 -42.00 -11.13
C GLN A 15 10.69 -41.75 -12.49
N SER A 16 10.57 -42.86 -13.18
CA SER A 16 9.92 -43.06 -14.44
C SER A 16 8.41 -42.89 -14.24
N TRP A 17 7.87 -41.83 -14.84
CA TRP A 17 6.59 -41.85 -15.56
C TRP A 17 5.29 -42.17 -14.76
N LYS A 18 5.06 -41.50 -13.62
CA LYS A 18 3.69 -41.38 -13.04
C LYS A 18 3.16 -39.95 -12.84
N MET A 19 3.85 -38.94 -13.38
CA MET A 19 3.39 -37.53 -13.41
C MET A 19 3.14 -37.03 -14.83
N ARG A 20 2.60 -37.90 -15.68
CA ARG A 20 2.10 -37.56 -17.02
C ARG A 20 0.66 -38.01 -17.24
N GLU A 21 -0.13 -38.10 -16.17
CA GLU A 21 -1.57 -37.89 -16.31
C GLU A 21 -1.80 -36.38 -16.42
N CYS A 22 -1.36 -35.88 -17.57
CA CYS A 22 -1.41 -34.49 -17.97
C CYS A 22 -2.88 -34.13 -18.15
N GLN A 23 -3.43 -33.44 -17.16
CA GLN A 23 -4.38 -32.35 -17.36
C GLN A 23 -5.48 -32.61 -18.39
N ARG A 24 -6.31 -33.63 -18.14
CA ARG A 24 -7.67 -33.60 -18.69
C ARG A 24 -8.36 -32.43 -17.97
N ILE A 25 -8.48 -31.29 -18.65
CA ILE A 25 -9.31 -30.17 -18.21
C ILE A 25 -10.69 -30.77 -17.94
N ASN A 26 -11.04 -30.99 -16.68
CA ASN A 26 -12.29 -31.67 -16.30
C ASN A 26 -13.49 -30.71 -16.33
N TRP A 27 -13.41 -29.66 -17.14
CA TRP A 27 -14.46 -28.69 -17.40
C TRP A 27 -14.49 -28.36 -18.89
N THR A 28 -15.68 -28.09 -19.40
CA THR A 28 -15.86 -27.67 -20.78
C THR A 28 -15.26 -26.28 -20.97
N LEU A 29 -14.35 -26.14 -21.93
CA LEU A 29 -13.96 -24.82 -22.42
C LEU A 29 -15.18 -24.26 -23.17
N GLY A 30 -15.66 -23.10 -22.75
CA GLY A 30 -16.75 -22.44 -23.46
C GLY A 30 -16.33 -22.16 -24.91
N GLY A 31 -17.19 -22.48 -25.87
CA GLY A 31 -16.94 -22.27 -27.30
C GLY A 31 -16.84 -20.80 -27.74
N ILE A 32 -16.94 -19.86 -26.79
CA ILE A 32 -16.69 -18.44 -27.05
C ILE A 32 -15.18 -18.23 -27.02
N ALA A 33 -14.56 -18.47 -28.17
CA ALA A 33 -13.16 -18.12 -28.37
C ALA A 33 -13.06 -16.58 -28.37
N TYR A 34 -12.46 -16.00 -27.33
CA TYR A 34 -12.07 -14.59 -27.31
C TYR A 34 -10.90 -14.36 -28.29
N ILE A 35 -11.14 -14.55 -29.59
CA ILE A 35 -10.16 -14.48 -30.68
C ILE A 35 -9.67 -13.04 -30.90
N SER A 36 -10.39 -12.03 -30.42
CA SER A 36 -10.01 -10.63 -30.57
C SER A 36 -10.62 -9.73 -29.48
N ARG A 37 -10.12 -9.83 -28.26
CA ARG A 37 -10.14 -8.70 -27.30
C ARG A 37 -9.21 -9.02 -26.16
N ARG A 38 -8.14 -8.23 -26.03
CA ARG A 38 -7.30 -8.15 -24.82
C ARG A 38 -8.26 -8.13 -23.62
N PRO A 39 -8.21 -9.09 -22.67
CA PRO A 39 -9.09 -9.04 -21.49
C PRO A 39 -8.81 -7.71 -20.76
N ALA A 40 -9.77 -6.80 -20.85
CA ALA A 40 -9.62 -5.44 -20.33
C ALA A 40 -9.87 -5.49 -18.82
N GLY A 41 -8.82 -5.75 -18.05
CA GLY A 41 -8.90 -5.78 -16.60
C GLY A 41 -7.60 -6.19 -15.94
N VAL A 42 -7.22 -5.46 -14.88
CA VAL A 42 -6.07 -5.83 -14.06
C VAL A 42 -6.55 -6.78 -12.97
N VAL A 43 -5.96 -7.97 -12.91
CA VAL A 43 -6.14 -8.91 -11.80
C VAL A 43 -5.01 -8.66 -10.81
N ARG A 44 -5.35 -8.31 -9.56
CA ARG A 44 -4.35 -8.05 -8.51
C ARG A 44 -4.32 -9.22 -7.55
N PHE A 45 -3.15 -9.82 -7.37
CA PHE A 45 -2.94 -10.83 -6.35
C PHE A 45 -2.82 -10.17 -4.97
N LEU A 46 -3.66 -10.59 -4.03
CA LEU A 46 -3.73 -10.01 -2.69
C LEU A 46 -2.98 -10.88 -1.68
N ALA A 47 -2.31 -10.20 -0.74
CA ALA A 47 -1.71 -10.85 0.42
C ALA A 47 -2.74 -11.68 1.20
N PRO A 48 -2.33 -12.82 1.78
CA PRO A 48 -3.20 -13.73 2.49
C PRO A 48 -3.61 -13.12 3.82
N LYS A 49 -4.76 -13.54 4.35
CA LYS A 49 -5.13 -13.22 5.73
C LYS A 49 -4.28 -14.04 6.70
N PRO A 50 -4.07 -13.59 7.95
CA PRO A 50 -3.19 -14.27 8.91
C PRO A 50 -3.52 -15.75 9.14
N ASN A 51 -4.80 -16.14 9.08
CA ASN A 51 -5.25 -17.52 9.30
C ASN A 51 -5.76 -18.20 8.02
N GLN A 52 -5.21 -17.83 6.87
CA GLN A 52 -5.60 -18.38 5.58
C GLN A 52 -4.72 -19.58 5.22
N HIS A 53 -5.34 -20.72 4.87
CA HIS A 53 -4.58 -21.90 4.44
C HIS A 53 -3.78 -21.61 3.15
N PRO A 54 -2.53 -22.12 3.00
CA PRO A 54 -1.65 -21.84 1.84
C PRO A 54 -2.22 -22.27 0.48
N THR A 55 -3.19 -23.18 0.46
CA THR A 55 -3.89 -23.57 -0.77
C THR A 55 -4.83 -22.47 -1.28
N PHE A 56 -5.25 -21.53 -0.43
CA PHE A 56 -6.15 -20.46 -0.84
C PHE A 56 -5.37 -19.22 -1.26
N ALA A 57 -5.60 -18.76 -2.49
CA ALA A 57 -5.13 -17.48 -3.01
C ALA A 57 -6.31 -16.51 -3.15
N ARG A 58 -6.07 -15.20 -3.00
CA ARG A 58 -7.11 -14.18 -3.16
C ARG A 58 -6.71 -13.15 -4.22
N PHE A 59 -7.65 -12.82 -5.10
CA PHE A 59 -7.46 -11.88 -6.18
C PHE A 59 -8.51 -10.77 -6.12
N GLU A 60 -8.10 -9.54 -6.36
CA GLU A 60 -9.03 -8.45 -6.71
C GLU A 60 -9.19 -8.47 -8.24
N VAL A 61 -10.44 -8.56 -8.69
CA VAL A 61 -10.78 -8.75 -10.10
C VAL A 61 -11.73 -7.66 -10.57
N PRO A 62 -11.81 -7.40 -11.89
CA PRO A 62 -12.83 -6.52 -12.45
C PRO A 62 -14.25 -6.98 -12.09
N LEU A 63 -15.19 -6.04 -12.00
CA LEU A 63 -16.57 -6.33 -11.61
C LEU A 63 -17.26 -7.33 -12.57
N ASN A 64 -16.97 -7.21 -13.87
CA ASN A 64 -17.55 -8.03 -14.93
C ASN A 64 -16.95 -9.45 -15.02
N PHE A 65 -15.91 -9.75 -14.24
CA PHE A 65 -15.15 -10.99 -14.36
C PHE A 65 -15.88 -12.18 -13.75
N ASN A 66 -16.09 -13.27 -14.48
CA ASN A 66 -16.77 -14.47 -13.97
C ASN A 66 -15.80 -15.45 -13.27
N LYS A 67 -16.35 -16.41 -12.51
CA LYS A 67 -15.57 -17.48 -11.85
C LYS A 67 -14.85 -18.37 -12.87
N PHE A 68 -15.52 -18.68 -13.98
CA PHE A 68 -14.95 -19.47 -15.06
C PHE A 68 -13.84 -18.70 -15.76
N ASP A 69 -14.03 -17.41 -16.03
CA ASP A 69 -13.01 -16.54 -16.62
C ASP A 69 -11.75 -16.49 -15.75
N LEU A 70 -11.87 -16.42 -14.42
CA LEU A 70 -10.68 -16.45 -13.55
C LEU A 70 -9.95 -17.79 -13.60
N ARG A 71 -10.71 -18.90 -13.62
CA ARG A 71 -10.13 -20.24 -13.70
C ARG A 71 -9.35 -20.40 -15.01
N ASP A 72 -9.97 -20.00 -16.10
CA ASP A 72 -9.40 -20.04 -17.45
C ASP A 72 -8.17 -19.13 -17.56
N TYR A 73 -8.28 -17.90 -17.04
CA TYR A 73 -7.21 -16.92 -17.02
C TYR A 73 -5.98 -17.42 -16.26
N LEU A 74 -6.16 -18.01 -15.07
CA LEU A 74 -5.04 -18.56 -14.30
C LEU A 74 -4.40 -19.77 -14.97
N LEU A 75 -5.19 -20.61 -15.64
CA LEU A 75 -4.69 -21.76 -16.38
C LEU A 75 -3.90 -21.34 -17.63
N HIS A 76 -4.47 -20.48 -18.47
CA HIS A 76 -3.88 -20.13 -19.76
C HIS A 76 -2.77 -19.07 -19.64
N ALA A 77 -2.94 -18.05 -18.79
CA ALA A 77 -1.94 -16.99 -18.65
C ALA A 77 -0.79 -17.37 -17.70
N TYR A 78 -1.10 -18.04 -16.58
CA TYR A 78 -0.12 -18.35 -15.52
C TYR A 78 0.21 -19.83 -15.37
N ARG A 79 -0.45 -20.73 -16.12
CA ARG A 79 -0.26 -22.19 -16.01
C ARG A 79 -0.56 -22.74 -14.61
N THR A 80 -1.44 -22.07 -13.87
CA THR A 80 -1.78 -22.43 -12.50
C THR A 80 -3.12 -23.16 -12.47
N PRO A 81 -3.13 -24.50 -12.28
CA PRO A 81 -4.37 -25.25 -12.16
C PRO A 81 -5.09 -24.93 -10.84
N VAL A 82 -6.40 -24.75 -10.95
CA VAL A 82 -7.29 -24.37 -9.86
C VAL A 82 -8.37 -25.43 -9.67
N LEU A 83 -8.63 -25.77 -8.40
CA LEU A 83 -9.66 -26.73 -7.99
C LEU A 83 -11.04 -26.07 -7.90
N SER A 84 -11.14 -24.94 -7.18
CA SER A 84 -12.40 -24.23 -6.97
C SER A 84 -12.20 -22.72 -6.89
N VAL A 85 -13.23 -21.96 -7.29
CA VAL A 85 -13.22 -20.48 -7.26
C VAL A 85 -14.47 -19.99 -6.53
N ARG A 86 -14.28 -19.11 -5.54
CA ARG A 86 -15.33 -18.43 -4.78
C ARG A 86 -15.26 -16.93 -5.05
N SER A 87 -16.39 -16.30 -5.34
CA SER A 87 -16.48 -14.85 -5.58
C SER A 87 -17.16 -14.16 -4.40
N HIS A 88 -16.59 -13.05 -3.96
CA HIS A 88 -17.15 -12.17 -2.94
C HIS A 88 -17.20 -10.73 -3.49
N LEU A 89 -18.35 -10.08 -3.34
CA LEU A 89 -18.51 -8.69 -3.74
C LEU A 89 -18.59 -7.81 -2.50
N ARG A 90 -17.57 -6.99 -2.29
CA ARG A 90 -17.48 -6.08 -1.14
C ARG A 90 -18.11 -4.74 -1.49
N GLN A 91 -19.25 -4.44 -0.88
CA GLN A 91 -19.90 -3.15 -1.02
C GLN A 91 -19.08 -2.04 -0.34
N GLN A 92 -18.81 -0.95 -1.05
CA GLN A 92 -18.13 0.20 -0.45
C GLN A 92 -19.11 1.10 0.30
N ARG A 93 -18.61 1.78 1.36
CA ARG A 93 -19.39 2.77 2.10
C ARG A 93 -19.73 3.99 1.22
N PRO A 94 -20.92 4.59 1.35
CA PRO A 94 -21.25 5.83 0.66
C PRO A 94 -20.24 6.93 0.99
N ARG A 95 -19.95 7.79 0.01
CA ARG A 95 -19.05 8.93 0.14
C ARG A 95 -19.79 10.19 -0.28
N LYS A 96 -19.47 11.31 0.36
CA LYS A 96 -19.87 12.64 -0.10
C LYS A 96 -18.84 13.15 -1.10
N TYR A 97 -19.28 13.78 -2.18
CA TYR A 97 -18.35 14.47 -3.08
C TYR A 97 -17.74 15.67 -2.36
N LYS A 98 -16.45 15.97 -2.57
CA LYS A 98 -15.75 17.01 -1.80
C LYS A 98 -16.34 18.41 -2.03
N TYR A 99 -16.79 18.68 -3.25
CA TYR A 99 -17.29 19.99 -3.69
C TYR A 99 -18.81 20.07 -3.80
N ASN A 100 -19.51 18.94 -3.72
CA ASN A 100 -20.96 18.86 -3.88
C ASN A 100 -21.49 17.94 -2.79
N THR A 101 -22.47 18.39 -2.02
CA THR A 101 -23.08 17.64 -0.91
C THR A 101 -23.76 16.33 -1.37
N ARG A 102 -23.80 16.05 -2.69
CA ARG A 102 -24.26 14.78 -3.25
C ARG A 102 -23.52 13.58 -2.64
N ILE A 103 -24.31 12.71 -2.02
CA ILE A 103 -23.87 11.40 -1.53
C ILE A 103 -23.94 10.42 -2.70
N PHE A 104 -22.84 9.72 -2.97
CA PHE A 104 -22.81 8.65 -3.95
C PHE A 104 -22.13 7.41 -3.35
N ARG A 105 -22.42 6.24 -3.92
CA ARG A 105 -21.74 5.01 -3.55
C ARG A 105 -20.72 4.65 -4.65
N PRO A 106 -19.43 4.52 -4.33
CA PRO A 106 -18.48 3.99 -5.29
C PRO A 106 -18.82 2.56 -5.70
N PRO A 107 -18.35 2.10 -6.88
CA PRO A 107 -18.59 0.73 -7.32
C PRO A 107 -18.02 -0.28 -6.30
N PRO A 108 -18.68 -1.44 -6.15
CA PRO A 108 -18.22 -2.48 -5.24
C PRO A 108 -16.91 -3.10 -5.74
N ILE A 109 -16.07 -3.57 -4.81
CA ILE A 109 -14.83 -4.27 -5.13
C ILE A 109 -15.13 -5.77 -5.18
N LYS A 110 -14.78 -6.41 -6.29
CA LYS A 110 -14.92 -7.86 -6.45
C LYS A 110 -13.63 -8.55 -6.08
N GLU A 111 -13.71 -9.44 -5.10
CA GLU A 111 -12.62 -10.29 -4.66
C GLU A 111 -12.97 -11.75 -4.98
N MET A 112 -12.01 -12.51 -5.50
CA MET A 112 -12.16 -13.94 -5.72
C MET A 112 -11.14 -14.72 -4.91
N THR A 113 -11.59 -15.76 -4.22
CA THR A 113 -10.74 -16.70 -3.50
C THR A 113 -10.66 -18.00 -4.30
N VAL A 114 -9.45 -18.45 -4.56
CA VAL A 114 -9.13 -19.57 -5.44
C VAL A 114 -8.48 -20.66 -4.60
N GLN A 115 -8.93 -21.89 -4.76
CA GLN A 115 -8.26 -23.07 -4.22
C GLN A 115 -7.28 -23.58 -5.27
N LEU A 116 -5.99 -23.37 -5.03
CA LEU A 116 -4.91 -23.80 -5.90
C LEU A 116 -4.73 -25.33 -5.82
N ALA A 117 -4.25 -25.96 -6.89
CA ALA A 117 -3.85 -27.37 -6.80
C ALA A 117 -2.51 -27.53 -6.05
N GLN A 118 -1.61 -26.56 -6.20
CA GLN A 118 -0.34 -26.49 -5.47
C GLN A 118 -0.42 -25.38 -4.41
N PRO A 119 -0.03 -25.65 -3.16
CA PRO A 119 -0.02 -24.62 -2.12
C PRO A 119 0.99 -23.54 -2.45
N PHE A 120 0.68 -22.29 -2.09
CA PHE A 120 1.56 -21.14 -2.26
C PHE A 120 1.57 -20.31 -0.99
N GLU A 121 2.77 -20.06 -0.47
CA GLU A 121 2.99 -19.17 0.66
C GLU A 121 3.67 -17.88 0.19
N TRP A 122 3.24 -16.75 0.76
CA TRP A 122 3.84 -15.47 0.43
C TRP A 122 5.22 -15.35 1.08
N PRO A 123 6.19 -14.72 0.40
CA PRO A 123 7.49 -14.48 1.00
C PRO A 123 7.33 -13.60 2.25
N SER A 124 8.18 -13.84 3.24
CA SER A 124 8.29 -12.95 4.40
C SER A 124 8.72 -11.57 3.94
N LEU A 125 8.29 -10.55 4.69
CA LEU A 125 8.78 -9.19 4.47
C LEU A 125 10.30 -9.16 4.72
N PRO A 126 11.08 -8.45 3.90
CA PRO A 126 12.49 -8.25 4.17
C PRO A 126 12.69 -7.38 5.42
N ASP A 127 13.80 -7.59 6.13
CA ASP A 127 14.15 -6.82 7.32
C ASP A 127 14.37 -5.33 6.99
N ASP A 128 15.03 -5.05 5.87
CA ASP A 128 15.20 -3.69 5.37
C ASP A 128 14.07 -3.29 4.41
N VAL A 129 13.26 -2.33 4.85
CA VAL A 129 12.14 -1.77 4.07
C VAL A 129 12.44 -0.35 3.56
N SER A 130 13.66 0.16 3.81
CA SER A 130 14.09 1.50 3.45
C SER A 130 13.84 1.85 1.97
N PRO A 131 14.13 0.96 0.98
CA PRO A 131 13.92 1.28 -0.44
C PRO A 131 12.46 1.61 -0.80
N TRP A 132 11.50 0.98 -0.11
CA TRP A 132 10.07 1.17 -0.38
C TRP A 132 9.40 2.19 0.56
N LYS A 133 10.05 2.56 1.66
CA LYS A 133 9.55 3.52 2.66
C LYS A 133 10.55 4.64 2.88
N PRO A 134 10.71 5.57 1.93
CA PRO A 134 11.55 6.74 2.15
C PRO A 134 11.03 7.56 3.35
N ASP A 135 11.94 8.08 4.18
CA ASP A 135 11.63 8.84 5.39
C ASP A 135 10.66 10.01 5.14
N ASN A 136 10.77 10.64 3.97
CA ASN A 136 9.91 11.73 3.56
C ASN A 136 8.44 11.30 3.43
N MET A 137 8.19 10.07 2.96
CA MET A 137 6.84 9.53 2.88
C MET A 137 6.26 9.27 4.27
N ALA A 138 7.09 8.82 5.23
CA ALA A 138 6.67 8.64 6.61
C ALA A 138 6.32 9.99 7.27
N LYS A 139 7.14 11.02 7.09
CA LYS A 139 6.87 12.39 7.57
C LYS A 139 5.59 12.96 6.94
N ALA A 140 5.42 12.83 5.61
CA ALA A 140 4.23 13.27 4.91
C ALA A 140 2.96 12.57 5.40
N LYS A 141 3.02 11.25 5.61
CA LYS A 141 1.90 10.47 6.15
C LYS A 141 1.52 10.88 7.56
N LYS A 142 2.51 11.16 8.43
CA LYS A 142 2.27 11.69 9.79
C LYS A 142 1.59 13.06 9.74
N ALA A 143 2.07 13.97 8.90
CA ALA A 143 1.45 15.29 8.70
C ALA A 143 0.01 15.18 8.18
N GLN A 144 -0.24 14.33 7.18
CA GLN A 144 -1.60 14.08 6.66
C GLN A 144 -2.54 13.52 7.73
N LEU A 145 -2.04 12.63 8.59
CA LEU A 145 -2.84 12.05 9.68
C LEU A 145 -3.17 13.12 10.74
N MET A 146 -2.21 13.98 11.07
CA MET A 146 -2.41 15.11 11.99
C MET A 146 -3.45 16.09 11.45
N ASN A 147 -3.34 16.49 10.18
CA ASN A 147 -4.32 17.37 9.53
C ASN A 147 -5.72 16.75 9.52
N LYS A 148 -5.85 15.46 9.17
CA LYS A 148 -7.14 14.75 9.21
C LYS A 148 -7.72 14.65 10.60
N LYS A 149 -6.88 14.50 11.63
CA LYS A 149 -7.34 14.49 13.02
C LYS A 149 -7.87 15.86 13.41
N MET A 150 -7.12 16.93 13.06
CA MET A 150 -7.53 18.31 13.29
C MET A 150 -8.84 18.64 12.57
N GLU A 151 -8.99 18.30 11.28
CA GLU A 151 -10.25 18.48 10.53
C GLU A 151 -11.43 17.79 11.22
N LYS A 152 -11.25 16.56 11.72
CA LYS A 152 -12.29 15.83 12.44
C LYS A 152 -12.64 16.46 13.78
N ASP A 153 -11.64 16.95 14.51
CA ASP A 153 -11.86 17.62 15.78
C ASP A 153 -12.60 18.96 15.56
N MET A 154 -12.24 19.70 14.51
CA MET A 154 -12.95 20.90 14.06
C MET A 154 -14.39 20.62 13.66
N GLU A 155 -14.64 19.60 12.83
CA GLU A 155 -15.99 19.23 12.38
C GLU A 155 -16.88 18.77 13.53
N LYS A 156 -16.33 18.03 14.49
CA LYS A 156 -17.11 17.49 15.62
C LYS A 156 -17.35 18.49 16.74
N LYS A 157 -16.35 19.31 17.05
CA LYS A 157 -16.34 20.15 18.26
C LYS A 157 -16.45 21.64 17.94
N SER A 158 -16.31 22.05 16.68
CA SER A 158 -16.21 23.46 16.27
C SER A 158 -15.17 24.25 17.06
N LEU A 159 -14.14 23.57 17.58
CA LEU A 159 -13.15 24.11 18.50
C LEU A 159 -11.76 24.01 17.86
N LEU A 160 -11.11 25.17 17.71
CA LEU A 160 -9.70 25.24 17.33
C LEU A 160 -8.83 24.64 18.44
N PRO A 161 -7.72 23.96 18.09
CA PRO A 161 -6.81 23.44 19.11
C PRO A 161 -6.25 24.59 19.95
N LEU A 162 -6.20 24.38 21.28
CA LEU A 162 -5.61 25.35 22.19
C LEU A 162 -4.12 25.51 21.89
N ARG A 163 -3.59 26.73 22.07
CA ARG A 163 -2.18 27.05 21.83
C ARG A 163 -1.20 26.16 22.60
N ASP A 164 -1.60 25.64 23.76
CA ASP A 164 -0.75 24.74 24.55
C ASP A 164 -0.73 23.30 24.05
N GLN A 165 -1.78 22.88 23.33
CA GLN A 165 -1.89 21.52 22.78
C GLN A 165 -1.19 21.38 21.42
N THR A 166 -0.92 22.49 20.73
CA THR A 166 -0.25 22.46 19.44
C THR A 166 1.25 22.22 19.59
N THR A 167 1.82 21.43 18.67
CA THR A 167 3.27 21.23 18.63
C THR A 167 3.95 22.52 18.19
N ARG A 168 4.87 23.02 18.99
CA ARG A 168 5.62 24.25 18.66
C ARG A 168 6.54 24.01 17.45
N THR A 169 6.52 24.95 16.51
CA THR A 169 7.35 24.91 15.30
C THR A 169 8.83 24.98 15.64
N LEU A 170 9.69 24.57 14.71
CA LEU A 170 11.14 24.64 14.88
C LEU A 170 11.59 26.10 15.09
N GLU A 171 11.10 27.01 14.25
CA GLU A 171 11.32 28.46 14.39
C GLU A 171 11.04 28.97 15.80
N TRP A 172 9.93 28.52 16.41
CA TRP A 172 9.58 28.94 17.75
C TRP A 172 10.58 28.45 18.80
N LYS A 173 11.06 27.21 18.67
CA LYS A 173 12.09 26.66 19.58
C LYS A 173 13.40 27.41 19.44
N ASN A 174 13.80 27.72 18.21
CA ASN A 174 15.01 28.49 17.92
C ASN A 174 14.91 29.91 18.50
N MET A 175 13.79 30.61 18.26
CA MET A 175 13.54 31.93 18.85
C MET A 175 13.56 31.90 20.38
N ARG A 176 13.02 30.84 21.00
CA ARG A 176 13.07 30.69 22.47
C ARG A 176 14.49 30.49 22.97
N GLN A 177 15.34 29.76 22.24
CA GLN A 177 16.74 29.56 22.60
C GLN A 177 17.52 30.87 22.45
N GLU A 178 17.35 31.58 21.34
CA GLU A 178 17.99 32.88 21.13
C GLU A 178 17.53 33.91 22.18
N ALA A 179 16.24 33.95 22.52
CA ALA A 179 15.74 34.83 23.58
C ALA A 179 16.38 34.53 24.94
N LYS A 180 16.59 33.25 25.27
CA LYS A 180 17.32 32.87 26.49
C LYS A 180 18.77 33.33 26.44
N ARG A 181 19.45 33.08 25.31
CA ARG A 181 20.83 33.48 25.08
C ARG A 181 21.00 35.00 25.27
N LEU A 182 20.10 35.79 24.69
CA LEU A 182 20.12 37.25 24.81
C LEU A 182 19.84 37.75 26.24
N LEU A 183 19.02 37.04 27.01
CA LEU A 183 18.80 37.37 28.43
C LEU A 183 20.03 37.09 29.28
N GLU A 184 20.82 36.07 28.92
CA GLU A 184 22.05 35.67 29.62
C GLU A 184 23.25 36.54 29.21
N GLU A 185 23.50 36.68 27.90
CA GLU A 185 24.67 37.36 27.34
C GLU A 185 24.47 38.88 27.23
N GLY A 186 23.22 39.35 27.09
CA GLY A 186 22.92 40.75 26.75
C GLY A 186 23.33 41.13 25.32
N GLY A 187 22.73 42.20 24.79
CA GLY A 187 23.14 42.78 23.50
C GLY A 187 22.49 42.13 22.26
N TRP A 188 21.27 42.56 21.96
CA TRP A 188 20.67 42.31 20.65
C TRP A 188 21.19 43.35 19.65
N SER A 189 21.91 42.92 18.62
CA SER A 189 22.28 43.77 17.48
C SER A 189 21.66 43.23 16.20
N ASN A 190 21.18 44.14 15.35
CA ASN A 190 20.67 43.81 14.03
C ASN A 190 21.68 44.31 13.00
N LYS A 191 22.06 43.49 12.01
CA LYS A 191 23.02 43.86 10.95
C LYS A 191 22.41 44.77 9.88
N ARG A 192 21.46 45.64 10.27
CA ARG A 192 20.76 46.57 9.38
C ARG A 192 21.06 47.99 9.85
N ASP A 193 21.32 48.88 8.90
CA ASP A 193 21.48 50.29 9.18
C ASP A 193 20.16 50.86 9.74
N LEU A 194 20.27 51.62 10.83
CA LEU A 194 19.13 52.27 11.47
C LEU A 194 18.69 53.48 10.63
N ASP A 195 17.39 53.57 10.36
CA ASP A 195 16.81 54.72 9.67
C ASP A 195 16.99 56.01 10.48
N VAL A 196 17.26 57.13 9.80
CA VAL A 196 17.59 58.44 10.42
C VAL A 196 16.49 58.93 11.38
N ARG A 197 15.24 58.55 11.13
CA ARG A 197 14.09 58.82 12.00
C ARG A 197 14.21 58.20 13.40
N PHE A 198 14.98 57.12 13.55
CA PHE A 198 15.13 56.37 14.79
C PHE A 198 16.48 56.56 15.47
N THR A 199 17.42 57.29 14.86
CA THR A 199 18.72 57.64 15.45
C THR A 199 18.62 58.76 16.50
N GLU A 200 17.55 59.56 16.47
CA GLU A 200 17.35 60.69 17.38
C GLU A 200 16.81 60.24 18.76
N LYS A 201 17.71 59.81 19.64
CA LYS A 201 17.46 59.74 21.10
C LYS A 201 18.31 60.76 21.87
N GLU A 202 18.27 62.01 21.44
CA GLU A 202 18.81 63.17 22.18
C GLU A 202 17.70 64.20 22.48
N GLY A 203 16.64 63.80 23.20
CA GLY A 203 15.50 64.70 23.44
C GLY A 203 14.63 64.45 24.67
N LEU A 204 14.95 63.50 25.55
CA LEU A 204 14.25 63.37 26.82
C LEU A 204 14.92 64.26 27.89
N LYS A 205 14.48 65.53 27.95
CA LYS A 205 14.66 66.37 29.13
C LYS A 205 14.08 65.64 30.34
N LYS A 206 14.94 65.23 31.29
CA LYS A 206 14.52 64.91 32.65
C LYS A 206 13.78 66.13 33.21
N LYS A 207 12.52 65.95 33.61
CA LYS A 207 11.83 66.79 34.59
C LYS A 207 11.92 66.10 35.94
#